data_AF-A0A849BSE3-F1
#
_entry.id   AF-A0A849BSE3-F1
#
_cell.length_a   1.000
_cell.length_b   1.000
_cell.length_c   1.000
_cell.angle_alpha   90.00
_cell.angle_beta   90.00
_cell.angle_gamma   90.00
#
_symmetry.space_group_name_H-M   'P 1'
#
loop_
_entity.id
_entity.type
_entity.pdbx_description
1 polymer ?
#
loop_
_entity_poly.entity_id
_entity_poly.type
_entity_poly.pdbx_seq_one_letter_code
_entity_poly.pdbx_strand_id
1 'polypeptide(L)'
;MIKKTLALSAALAITTLPLAAPAMAASSGTTELTGSLTQLNDSGASAEVTGSITGDELTIDITPQGLLEGAPHAQHIHIGGTNSCPSNDMEGSGANGALQVT
;
A
#
# COMPACT_ATOMS: atom_id res chain seq x y z
N MET A 1 68.69 26.35 26.39
CA MET A 1 67.34 26.97 26.47
C MET A 1 66.88 27.29 25.05
N ILE A 2 65.55 27.25 24.82
CA ILE A 2 64.82 27.63 23.57
C ILE A 2 64.68 26.44 22.60
N LYS A 3 63.70 25.53 22.81
CA LYS A 3 62.24 25.58 22.54
C LYS A 3 61.92 24.85 21.21
N LYS A 4 61.41 23.62 21.34
CA LYS A 4 60.74 22.85 20.28
C LYS A 4 59.54 23.67 19.77
N THR A 5 59.50 23.99 18.49
CA THR A 5 58.32 24.53 17.83
C THR A 5 57.74 23.49 16.87
N LEU A 6 56.59 23.00 17.30
CA LEU A 6 55.66 22.14 16.58
C LEU A 6 55.03 22.96 15.44
N ALA A 7 55.22 22.54 14.19
CA ALA A 7 54.46 23.07 13.06
C ALA A 7 53.45 22.01 12.63
N LEU A 8 52.23 22.13 13.16
CA LEU A 8 51.08 21.34 12.78
C LEU A 8 50.46 21.94 11.51
N SER A 9 50.87 21.46 10.34
CA SER A 9 50.22 21.80 9.08
C SER A 9 48.99 20.91 8.89
N ALA A 10 47.82 21.38 9.34
CA ALA A 10 46.54 20.78 8.99
C ALA A 10 46.21 21.15 7.54
N ALA A 11 46.57 20.29 6.59
CA ALA A 11 46.10 20.38 5.22
C ALA A 11 44.60 20.00 5.21
N LEU A 12 43.73 20.99 5.02
CA LEU A 12 42.30 20.80 4.81
C LEU A 12 42.10 20.16 3.43
N ALA A 13 41.99 18.83 3.37
CA ALA A 13 41.60 18.13 2.16
C ALA A 13 40.12 18.43 1.89
N ILE A 14 39.86 19.29 0.89
CA ILE A 14 38.52 19.52 0.36
C ILE A 14 38.15 18.27 -0.45
N THR A 15 37.50 17.32 0.20
CA THR A 15 36.90 16.16 -0.47
C THR A 15 35.71 16.66 -1.27
N THR A 16 35.81 16.65 -2.60
CA THR A 16 34.67 16.92 -3.49
C THR A 16 33.65 15.81 -3.29
N LEU A 17 32.59 16.09 -2.53
CA LEU A 17 31.47 15.19 -2.36
C LEU A 17 30.76 15.07 -3.72
N PRO A 18 30.66 13.87 -4.31
CA PRO A 18 29.87 13.70 -5.53
C PRO A 18 28.43 14.05 -5.19
N LEU A 19 27.91 15.09 -5.85
CA LEU A 19 26.52 15.48 -5.77
C LEU A 19 25.72 14.34 -6.39
N ALA A 20 25.14 13.49 -5.55
CA ALA A 20 24.26 12.42 -6.00
C ALA A 20 23.08 13.07 -6.73
N ALA A 21 23.06 12.96 -8.06
CA ALA A 21 21.91 13.35 -8.84
C ALA A 21 20.71 12.51 -8.38
N PRO A 22 19.51 13.08 -8.22
CA PRO A 22 18.35 12.31 -7.86
C PRO A 22 18.11 11.25 -8.94
N ALA A 23 18.10 9.98 -8.54
CA ALA A 23 17.67 8.90 -9.42
C ALA A 23 16.18 9.13 -9.73
N MET A 24 15.89 9.48 -10.98
CA MET A 24 14.51 9.55 -11.45
C MET A 24 14.05 8.12 -11.67
N ALA A 25 13.16 7.63 -10.79
CA ALA A 25 12.48 6.36 -11.01
C ALA A 25 11.68 6.48 -12.31
N ALA A 26 12.01 5.66 -13.30
CA ALA A 26 11.17 5.53 -14.48
C ALA A 26 9.81 4.97 -14.03
N SER A 27 8.73 5.68 -14.32
CA SER A 27 7.39 5.11 -14.16
C SER A 27 7.30 3.91 -15.09
N SER A 28 7.10 2.72 -14.53
CA SER A 28 7.01 1.45 -15.27
C SER A 28 5.74 1.35 -16.14
N GLY A 29 5.00 2.44 -16.30
CA GLY A 29 3.66 2.43 -16.88
C GLY A 29 2.67 1.61 -16.06
N THR A 30 3.03 1.24 -14.82
CA THR A 30 2.21 0.43 -13.93
C THR A 30 1.55 1.31 -12.88
N THR A 31 0.24 1.15 -12.71
CA THR A 31 -0.50 1.78 -11.62
C THR A 31 -0.69 0.78 -10.50
N GLU A 32 -0.15 1.10 -9.32
CA GLU A 32 -0.31 0.30 -8.11
C GLU A 32 -1.50 0.82 -7.29
N LEU A 33 -2.32 -0.11 -6.81
CA LEU A 33 -3.49 0.12 -5.97
C LEU A 33 -3.34 -0.72 -4.71
N THR A 34 -3.73 -0.18 -3.57
CA THR A 34 -3.73 -0.90 -2.30
C THR A 34 -5.06 -0.68 -1.59
N GLY A 35 -5.51 -1.68 -0.85
CA GLY A 35 -6.73 -1.60 -0.06
C GLY A 35 -6.72 -2.60 1.07
N SER A 36 -7.36 -2.22 2.17
CA SER A 36 -7.56 -3.09 3.33
C SER A 36 -9.06 -3.32 3.48
N LEU A 37 -9.45 -4.59 3.56
CA LEU A 37 -10.83 -5.04 3.77
C LEU A 37 -11.00 -5.46 5.22
N THR A 38 -11.98 -4.87 5.88
CA THR A 38 -12.38 -5.25 7.24
C THR A 38 -13.71 -6.01 7.21
N GLN A 39 -13.95 -6.80 8.25
CA GLN A 39 -15.18 -7.56 8.39
C GLN A 39 -16.42 -6.66 8.45
N LEU A 40 -17.54 -7.22 8.01
CA LEU A 40 -18.89 -6.73 8.24
C LEU A 40 -19.70 -7.81 8.96
N ASN A 41 -20.58 -7.39 9.88
CA ASN A 41 -21.50 -8.26 10.61
C ASN A 41 -20.80 -9.40 11.37
N ASP A 42 -19.65 -9.09 11.98
CA ASP A 42 -18.84 -10.06 12.73
C ASP A 42 -18.45 -11.32 11.92
N SER A 43 -18.31 -11.19 10.60
CA SER A 43 -17.98 -12.32 9.72
C SER A 43 -16.61 -12.94 9.99
N GLY A 44 -15.73 -12.22 10.70
CA GLY A 44 -14.33 -12.60 10.91
C GLY A 44 -13.44 -12.45 9.66
N ALA A 45 -14.02 -12.17 8.49
CA ALA A 45 -13.28 -12.10 7.24
C ALA A 45 -12.60 -10.74 7.06
N SER A 46 -11.31 -10.75 6.76
CA SER A 46 -10.51 -9.57 6.42
C SER A 46 -9.50 -9.88 5.32
N ALA A 47 -8.96 -8.86 4.65
CA ALA A 47 -7.88 -9.05 3.69
C ALA A 47 -7.07 -7.78 3.45
N GLU A 48 -5.79 -7.94 3.17
CA GLU A 48 -4.99 -6.93 2.47
C GLU A 48 -4.99 -7.24 0.98
N VAL A 49 -5.19 -6.22 0.16
CA VAL A 49 -5.30 -6.34 -1.30
C VAL A 49 -4.33 -5.39 -1.97
N THR A 50 -3.54 -5.91 -2.90
CA THR A 50 -2.74 -5.11 -3.84
C THR A 50 -3.21 -5.39 -5.26
N GLY A 51 -3.33 -4.34 -6.07
CA GLY A 51 -3.67 -4.45 -7.48
C GLY A 51 -2.67 -3.69 -8.34
N SER A 52 -2.21 -4.28 -9.43
CA SER A 52 -1.31 -3.63 -10.38
C SER A 52 -1.93 -3.63 -11.77
N ILE A 53 -1.92 -2.46 -12.42
CA ILE A 53 -2.44 -2.29 -13.79
C ILE A 53 -1.28 -1.93 -14.70
N THR A 54 -0.99 -2.80 -15.67
CA THR A 54 0.03 -2.57 -16.71
C THR A 54 -0.60 -2.74 -18.08
N GLY A 55 -0.75 -1.64 -18.83
CA GLY A 55 -1.47 -1.68 -20.10
C GLY A 55 -2.96 -1.99 -19.88
N ASP A 56 -3.41 -3.14 -20.37
CA ASP A 56 -4.77 -3.68 -20.23
C ASP A 56 -4.85 -4.89 -19.28
N GLU A 57 -3.74 -5.24 -18.62
CA GLU A 57 -3.69 -6.33 -17.63
C GLU A 57 -3.83 -5.78 -16.20
N LEU A 58 -4.74 -6.39 -15.43
CA LEU A 58 -4.92 -6.16 -13.99
C LEU A 58 -4.54 -7.43 -13.23
N THR A 59 -3.50 -7.35 -12.41
CA THR A 59 -3.15 -8.38 -11.44
C THR A 59 -3.67 -7.97 -10.07
N ILE A 60 -4.30 -8.91 -9.35
CA ILE A 60 -4.77 -8.70 -7.98
C ILE A 60 -4.19 -9.79 -7.09
N ASP A 61 -3.51 -9.37 -6.03
CA ASP A 61 -3.07 -10.22 -4.93
C ASP A 61 -3.93 -9.94 -3.71
N ILE A 62 -4.50 -11.00 -3.14
CA ILE A 62 -5.35 -10.94 -1.95
C ILE A 62 -4.71 -11.81 -0.89
N THR A 63 -4.47 -11.24 0.29
CA THR A 63 -4.02 -11.97 1.47
C THR A 63 -5.16 -12.02 2.49
N PRO A 64 -6.06 -13.03 2.43
CA PRO A 64 -7.24 -13.08 3.28
C PRO A 64 -6.99 -13.78 4.63
N GLN A 65 -7.83 -13.47 5.62
CA GLN A 65 -7.92 -14.15 6.91
C GLN A 65 -9.40 -14.36 7.29
N GLY A 66 -9.66 -15.36 8.13
CA GLY A 66 -11.01 -15.62 8.67
C GLY A 66 -12.02 -16.18 7.67
N LEU A 67 -11.58 -16.54 6.46
CA LEU A 67 -12.40 -17.28 5.49
C LEU A 67 -12.62 -18.73 5.94
N LEU A 68 -13.73 -19.33 5.50
CA LEU A 68 -14.06 -20.70 5.83
C LEU A 68 -13.09 -21.69 5.15
N GLU A 69 -12.36 -22.46 5.95
CA GLU A 69 -11.39 -23.43 5.41
C GLU A 69 -12.08 -24.52 4.56
N GLY A 70 -11.44 -24.89 3.44
CA GLY A 70 -11.92 -25.95 2.55
C GLY A 70 -13.16 -25.59 1.73
N ALA A 71 -13.70 -24.38 1.87
CA ALA A 71 -14.85 -23.90 1.11
C ALA A 71 -14.41 -22.99 -0.05
N PRO A 72 -15.01 -23.13 -1.25
CA PRO A 72 -14.78 -22.21 -2.34
C PRO A 72 -15.37 -20.82 -2.03
N HIS A 73 -14.62 -19.77 -2.36
CA HIS A 73 -15.06 -18.38 -2.23
C HIS A 73 -15.10 -17.74 -3.62
N ALA A 74 -16.24 -17.20 -4.02
CA ALA A 74 -16.38 -16.54 -5.30
C ALA A 74 -15.65 -15.19 -5.30
N GLN A 75 -14.89 -14.91 -6.35
CA GLN A 75 -14.20 -13.63 -6.56
C GLN A 75 -14.75 -12.98 -7.82
N HIS A 76 -15.12 -11.70 -7.72
CA HIS A 76 -15.59 -10.92 -8.86
C HIS A 76 -15.29 -9.43 -8.61
N ILE A 77 -15.16 -8.68 -9.70
CA ILE A 77 -14.88 -7.24 -9.67
C ILE A 77 -16.22 -6.49 -9.66
N HIS A 78 -16.40 -5.63 -8.67
CA HIS A 78 -17.49 -4.65 -8.66
C HIS A 78 -17.02 -3.37 -9.35
N ILE A 79 -17.79 -2.88 -10.32
CA ILE A 79 -17.51 -1.63 -11.03
C ILE A 79 -18.53 -0.58 -10.58
N GLY A 80 -18.08 0.66 -10.35
CA GLY A 80 -18.95 1.77 -9.92
C GLY A 80 -19.16 1.87 -8.41
N GLY A 81 -18.42 1.11 -7.60
CA GLY A 81 -18.43 1.27 -6.16
C GLY A 81 -17.77 2.57 -5.69
N THR A 82 -18.10 3.01 -4.48
CA THR A 82 -17.53 4.21 -3.84
C THR A 82 -16.23 3.93 -3.08
N ASN A 83 -15.68 2.71 -3.21
CA ASN A 83 -14.52 2.21 -2.46
C ASN A 83 -14.67 2.36 -0.93
N SER A 84 -15.91 2.35 -0.43
CA SER A 84 -16.22 2.55 0.98
C SER A 84 -17.11 1.40 1.45
N CYS A 85 -16.72 0.77 2.55
CA CYS A 85 -17.57 -0.19 3.23
C CYS A 85 -18.54 0.53 4.17
N PRO A 86 -19.78 0.03 4.32
CA PRO A 86 -20.67 0.38 5.42
C PRO A 86 -19.99 0.23 6.78
N SER A 87 -20.49 0.92 7.81
CA SER A 87 -20.09 0.61 9.18
C SER A 87 -20.67 -0.73 9.61
N ASN A 88 -20.04 -1.39 10.59
CA ASN A 88 -20.49 -2.69 11.11
C ASN A 88 -21.88 -2.64 11.78
N ASP A 89 -22.29 -1.45 12.23
CA ASP A 89 -23.57 -1.17 12.86
C ASP A 89 -24.63 -0.61 11.88
N MET A 90 -24.34 -0.56 10.58
CA MET A 90 -25.29 -0.04 9.60
C MET A 90 -26.45 -1.01 9.40
N GLU A 91 -27.68 -0.54 9.68
CA GLU A 91 -28.91 -1.27 9.37
C GLU A 91 -29.34 -1.00 7.93
N GLY A 92 -29.58 -2.05 7.15
CA GLY A 92 -30.06 -1.90 5.79
C GLY A 92 -31.54 -1.54 5.71
N SER A 93 -31.87 -0.65 4.77
CA SER A 93 -33.25 -0.18 4.52
C SER A 93 -33.97 -0.95 3.42
N GLY A 94 -33.31 -1.94 2.80
CA GLY A 94 -33.87 -2.79 1.75
C GLY A 94 -34.71 -3.95 2.25
N ALA A 95 -35.19 -4.78 1.31
CA ALA A 95 -35.94 -5.99 1.65
C ALA A 95 -35.10 -6.88 2.58
N ASN A 96 -35.72 -7.36 3.66
CA ASN A 96 -35.07 -8.16 4.71
C ASN A 96 -33.86 -7.47 5.38
N GLY A 97 -33.85 -6.12 5.43
CA GLY A 97 -32.76 -5.37 6.05
C GLY A 97 -31.49 -5.30 5.20
N ALA A 98 -31.60 -5.51 3.88
CA ALA A 98 -30.46 -5.41 2.98
C ALA A 98 -29.91 -3.98 2.90
N LEU A 99 -28.59 -3.85 2.93
CA LEU A 99 -27.90 -2.58 2.68
C LEU A 99 -28.16 -2.16 1.24
N GLN A 100 -28.55 -0.91 1.06
CA GLN A 100 -28.79 -0.34 -0.26
C GLN A 100 -27.52 0.34 -0.74
N VAL A 101 -27.12 0.02 -1.97
CA VAL A 101 -26.10 0.77 -2.70
C VAL A 101 -26.85 1.69 -3.66
N THR A 102 -26.68 3.01 -3.50
CA THR A 102 -27.30 4.03 -4.37
C THR A 102 -26.42 4.34 -5.56
#